data_AF-A0A6B0X8L8-F1
#
_entry.id   AF-A0A6B0X8L8-F1
#
_cell.length_a   1.000
_cell.length_b   1.000
_cell.length_c   1.000
_cell.angle_alpha   90.00
_cell.angle_beta   90.00
_cell.angle_gamma   90.00
#
_symmetry.space_group_name_H-M   'P 1'
#
loop_
_entity.id
_entity.type
_entity.pdbx_description
1 polymer ?
#
loop_
_entity_poly.entity_id
_entity_poly.type
_entity_poly.pdbx_seq_one_letter_code
_entity_poly.pdbx_strand_id
1 'polypeptide(L)'
;MEQDPELAQPMVGHSSVAPYLQAMLGRQCQLRSFRAHINPGAYTQEWHKDFGYYWDAPDEARHALRPLCINTTFYLTDNSPETGRLTFINNFCHNALPEEIRHLGGYNSDNPFYQWCERQEHIHLHPMTGDAVV
;
A
#
# COMPACT_ATOMS: atom_id res chain seq x y z
N MET A 1 -2.27 14.50 -20.95
CA MET A 1 -1.16 13.53 -21.00
C MET A 1 -1.57 12.42 -21.92
N GLU A 2 -0.71 12.06 -22.86
CA GLU A 2 -0.88 10.90 -23.72
C GLU A 2 -0.67 9.64 -22.86
N GLN A 3 -1.54 8.63 -23.03
CA GLN A 3 -1.36 7.36 -22.33
C GLN A 3 -0.33 6.53 -23.10
N ASP A 4 0.74 6.15 -22.42
CA ASP A 4 1.83 5.36 -23.01
C ASP A 4 1.92 3.98 -22.31
N PRO A 5 1.09 3.01 -22.73
CA PRO A 5 1.06 1.69 -22.10
C PRO A 5 2.35 0.89 -22.34
N GLU A 6 3.12 1.21 -23.38
CA GLU A 6 4.37 0.51 -23.71
C GLU A 6 5.44 0.75 -22.64
N LEU A 7 5.47 1.96 -22.05
CA LEU A 7 6.37 2.28 -20.93
C LEU A 7 6.05 1.47 -19.66
N ALA A 8 4.77 1.19 -19.41
CA ALA A 8 4.36 0.44 -18.22
C ALA A 8 4.60 -1.07 -18.38
N GLN A 9 4.58 -1.59 -19.61
CA GLN A 9 4.57 -3.02 -19.91
C GLN A 9 5.70 -3.81 -19.23
N PRO A 10 6.97 -3.37 -19.19
CA PRO A 10 8.04 -4.12 -18.52
C PRO A 10 7.84 -4.28 -17.01
N MET A 11 7.07 -3.37 -16.40
CA MET A 11 6.80 -3.36 -14.96
C MET A 11 5.58 -4.21 -14.60
N VAL A 12 4.64 -4.41 -15.54
CA VAL A 12 3.47 -5.26 -15.33
C VAL A 12 3.90 -6.72 -15.22
N GLY A 13 3.81 -7.29 -14.01
CA GLY A 13 4.25 -8.66 -13.77
C GLY A 13 5.76 -8.81 -13.78
N HIS A 14 6.51 -7.77 -13.41
CA HIS A 14 7.97 -7.82 -13.29
C HIS A 14 8.42 -9.06 -12.50
N SER A 15 9.47 -9.74 -12.97
CA SER A 15 9.87 -11.06 -12.46
C SER A 15 10.25 -11.08 -10.98
N SER A 16 10.70 -9.95 -10.43
CA SER A 16 11.00 -9.82 -9.00
C SER A 16 9.75 -9.75 -8.12
N VAL A 17 8.59 -9.37 -8.66
CA VAL A 17 7.35 -9.16 -7.89
C VAL A 17 6.28 -10.20 -8.21
N ALA A 18 6.23 -10.68 -9.47
CA ALA A 18 5.22 -11.63 -9.93
C ALA A 18 5.07 -12.88 -9.04
N PRO A 19 6.15 -13.52 -8.53
CA PRO A 19 6.00 -14.68 -7.64
C PRO A 19 5.23 -14.35 -6.35
N TYR A 20 5.46 -13.16 -5.77
CA TYR A 20 4.76 -12.71 -4.56
C TYR A 20 3.27 -12.46 -4.85
N LEU A 21 2.97 -11.78 -5.97
CA LEU A 21 1.58 -11.53 -6.37
C LEU A 21 0.83 -12.84 -6.65
N GLN A 22 1.45 -13.80 -7.34
CA GLN A 22 0.85 -15.11 -7.61
C GLN A 22 0.60 -15.91 -6.34
N ALA A 23 1.53 -15.85 -5.37
CA ALA A 23 1.38 -16.52 -4.08
C ALA A 23 0.22 -15.92 -3.25
N MET A 24 0.04 -14.60 -3.30
CA MET A 24 -0.95 -13.90 -2.48
C MET A 24 -2.34 -13.82 -3.14
N LEU A 25 -2.42 -13.56 -4.44
CA LEU A 25 -3.67 -13.32 -5.19
C LEU A 25 -4.15 -14.54 -5.98
N GLY A 26 -3.31 -15.58 -6.08
CA GLY A 26 -3.64 -16.80 -6.80
C GLY A 26 -3.57 -16.65 -8.32
N ARG A 27 -4.36 -17.47 -9.03
CA ARG A 27 -4.22 -17.71 -10.47
C ARG A 27 -4.75 -16.60 -11.38
N GLN A 28 -5.51 -15.65 -10.84
CA GLN A 28 -6.10 -14.54 -11.61
C GLN A 28 -5.82 -13.22 -10.90
N CYS A 29 -4.74 -12.56 -11.29
CA CYS A 29 -4.35 -11.22 -10.86
C CYS A 29 -4.34 -10.30 -12.08
N GLN A 30 -5.03 -9.17 -12.00
CA GLN A 30 -5.12 -8.19 -13.09
C GLN A 30 -4.58 -6.84 -12.63
N LEU A 31 -3.89 -6.14 -13.53
CA LEU A 31 -3.49 -4.76 -13.28
C LEU A 31 -4.74 -3.87 -13.25
N ARG A 32 -4.99 -3.23 -12.10
CA ARG A 32 -6.13 -2.30 -11.94
C ARG A 32 -5.78 -0.86 -12.31
N SER A 33 -4.59 -0.40 -11.96
CA SER A 33 -4.13 0.96 -12.24
C SER A 33 -2.61 1.02 -12.28
N PHE A 34 -2.06 1.82 -13.20
CA PHE A 34 -0.62 2.14 -13.25
C PHE A 34 -0.45 3.66 -13.09
N ARG A 35 0.34 4.07 -12.11
CA ARG A 35 0.52 5.48 -11.73
C ARG A 35 1.96 5.70 -11.27
N ALA A 36 2.48 6.88 -11.58
CA ALA A 36 3.70 7.41 -10.97
C ALA A 36 3.33 8.59 -10.07
N HIS A 37 3.93 8.67 -8.90
CA HIS A 37 3.74 9.78 -7.96
C HIS A 37 5.03 10.60 -7.89
N ILE A 38 4.87 11.92 -7.90
CA ILE A 38 5.96 12.87 -7.68
C ILE A 38 5.57 13.71 -6.47
N ASN A 39 6.44 13.76 -5.46
CA ASN A 39 6.28 14.65 -4.32
C ASN A 39 7.14 15.90 -4.57
N PRO A 40 6.54 17.06 -4.89
CA PRO A 40 7.30 18.26 -5.25
C PRO A 40 8.02 18.94 -4.06
N GLY A 41 7.80 18.43 -2.85
CA GLY A 41 8.44 18.91 -1.62
C GLY A 41 8.17 17.97 -0.45
N ALA A 42 8.63 18.37 0.75
CA ALA A 42 8.38 17.61 1.96
C ALA A 42 6.86 17.55 2.24
N TYR A 43 6.33 16.33 2.22
CA TYR A 43 4.91 16.06 2.41
C TYR A 43 4.77 14.75 3.18
N THR A 44 3.95 14.76 4.23
CA THR A 44 3.57 13.55 4.95
C THR A 44 2.11 13.27 4.63
N GLN A 45 1.79 12.02 4.30
CA GLN A 45 0.42 11.56 4.05
C GLN A 45 -0.27 11.14 5.34
N GLU A 46 -1.57 11.42 5.44
CA GLU A 46 -2.37 10.99 6.58
C GLU A 46 -2.39 9.47 6.67
N TRP A 47 -2.59 8.91 7.86
CA TRP A 47 -2.88 7.49 7.96
C TRP A 47 -4.08 7.15 7.07
N HIS A 48 -3.88 6.19 6.16
CA HIS A 48 -4.89 5.77 5.20
C HIS A 48 -4.74 4.28 4.87
N LYS A 49 -5.75 3.76 4.17
CA LYS A 49 -5.78 2.42 3.59
C LYS A 49 -6.13 2.58 2.12
N ASP A 50 -5.23 2.21 1.22
CA ASP A 50 -5.45 2.40 -0.23
C ASP A 50 -6.72 1.73 -0.76
N PHE A 51 -7.17 0.67 -0.08
CA PHE A 51 -8.31 -0.15 -0.47
C PHE A 51 -9.42 -0.17 0.59
N GLY A 52 -9.55 0.87 1.42
CA GLY A 52 -10.55 0.91 2.51
C GLY A 52 -11.98 0.55 2.09
N TYR A 53 -12.39 0.92 0.88
CA TYR A 53 -13.72 0.62 0.33
C TYR A 53 -13.97 -0.86 0.01
N TYR A 54 -12.91 -1.67 -0.14
CA TYR A 54 -13.01 -3.10 -0.43
C TYR A 54 -13.15 -3.94 0.84
N TRP A 55 -12.99 -3.33 2.02
CA TRP A 55 -13.02 -4.05 3.28
C TRP A 55 -14.42 -4.60 3.62
N ASP A 56 -15.47 -3.97 3.10
CA ASP A 56 -16.86 -4.37 3.30
C ASP A 56 -17.41 -5.19 2.11
N ALA A 57 -16.54 -5.61 1.20
CA ALA A 57 -16.94 -6.48 0.11
C ALA A 57 -17.47 -7.82 0.67
N PRO A 58 -18.58 -8.35 0.11
CA PRO A 58 -19.29 -9.50 0.68
C PRO A 58 -18.41 -10.74 0.89
N ASP A 59 -18.77 -11.48 1.94
CA ASP A 59 -18.06 -12.53 2.70
C ASP A 59 -17.40 -13.71 1.97
N GLU A 60 -17.46 -13.84 0.65
CA GLU A 60 -16.76 -14.95 -0.02
C GLU A 60 -15.22 -14.83 0.12
N ALA A 61 -14.72 -13.70 0.64
CA ALA A 61 -13.32 -13.39 0.88
C ALA A 61 -12.93 -13.25 2.38
N ARG A 62 -13.67 -13.87 3.32
CA ARG A 62 -13.55 -13.71 4.79
C ARG A 62 -12.29 -14.24 5.49
N HIS A 63 -11.13 -14.13 4.87
CA HIS A 63 -9.86 -14.14 5.57
C HIS A 63 -9.18 -12.80 5.32
N ALA A 64 -8.68 -12.13 6.35
CA ALA A 64 -7.86 -10.92 6.24
C ALA A 64 -6.66 -11.07 5.27
N LEU A 65 -6.40 -12.30 4.82
CA LEU A 65 -5.37 -12.76 3.90
C LEU A 65 -5.88 -13.10 2.48
N ARG A 66 -7.12 -12.79 2.10
CA ARG A 66 -7.47 -12.72 0.67
C ARG A 66 -7.31 -11.28 0.22
N PRO A 67 -6.10 -10.85 -0.16
CA PRO A 67 -5.94 -9.52 -0.71
C PRO A 67 -6.85 -9.42 -1.93
N LEU A 68 -7.83 -8.50 -1.86
CA LEU A 68 -8.64 -8.16 -3.02
C LEU A 68 -7.85 -7.28 -3.99
N CYS A 69 -6.83 -6.58 -3.46
CA CYS A 69 -5.91 -5.75 -4.22
C CYS A 69 -4.58 -5.61 -3.45
N ILE A 70 -3.47 -5.52 -4.18
CA ILE A 70 -2.12 -5.28 -3.65
C ILE A 70 -1.52 -4.15 -4.49
N ASN A 71 -0.86 -3.20 -3.82
CA ASN A 71 -0.06 -2.20 -4.49
C ASN A 71 1.38 -2.70 -4.60
N THR A 72 1.93 -2.65 -5.81
CA THR A 72 3.36 -2.78 -6.02
C THR A 72 3.89 -1.41 -6.40
N THR A 73 4.79 -0.88 -5.58
CA THR A 73 5.40 0.43 -5.80
C THR A 73 6.88 0.26 -6.08
N PHE A 74 7.30 0.60 -7.29
CA PHE A 74 8.69 0.61 -7.70
C PHE A 74 9.29 2.00 -7.50
N TYR A 75 10.47 2.05 -6.92
CA TYR A 75 11.15 3.29 -6.59
C TYR A 75 12.11 3.69 -7.69
N LEU A 76 11.89 4.89 -8.25
CA LEU A 76 12.69 5.45 -9.34
C LEU A 76 13.74 6.45 -8.83
N THR A 77 13.70 6.78 -7.54
CA THR A 77 14.59 7.70 -6.85
C THR A 77 14.87 7.18 -5.45
N ASP A 78 16.01 7.56 -4.89
CA ASP A 78 16.42 7.17 -3.55
C ASP A 78 15.58 7.86 -2.47
N ASN A 79 15.11 7.10 -1.47
CA ASN A 79 14.55 7.65 -0.23
C ASN A 79 15.47 7.34 0.95
N SER A 80 16.61 8.04 1.00
CA SER A 80 17.45 8.05 2.19
C SER A 80 16.66 8.53 3.43
N PRO A 81 17.13 8.25 4.66
CA PRO A 81 16.48 8.71 5.88
C PRO A 81 16.19 10.21 5.96
N GLU A 82 16.97 11.02 5.25
CA GLU A 82 16.82 12.48 5.18
C GLU A 82 15.80 12.95 4.13
N THR A 83 15.46 12.11 3.15
CA THR A 83 14.64 12.50 1.99
C THR A 83 13.22 11.94 2.07
N GLY A 84 13.04 10.73 2.58
CA GLY A 84 11.72 10.13 2.67
C GLY A 84 11.72 8.78 3.39
N ARG A 85 10.52 8.38 3.83
CA ARG A 85 10.26 7.03 4.32
C ARG A 85 8.81 6.64 4.07
N LEU A 86 8.60 5.34 3.93
CA LEU A 86 7.27 4.77 4.12
C LEU A 86 7.13 4.36 5.58
N THR A 87 5.96 4.61 6.16
CA THR A 87 5.64 4.17 7.52
C THR A 87 4.43 3.25 7.45
N PHE A 88 4.59 2.05 7.99
CA PHE A 88 3.52 1.06 8.08
C PHE A 88 3.30 0.64 9.52
N ILE A 89 2.11 0.13 9.80
CA ILE A 89 1.83 -0.60 11.05
C ILE A 89 2.46 -1.98 10.93
N ASN A 90 3.37 -2.31 11.85
CA ASN A 90 3.98 -3.63 11.90
C ASN A 90 2.93 -4.68 12.28
N ASN A 91 3.06 -5.88 11.71
CA ASN A 91 2.15 -7.00 11.96
C ASN A 91 0.65 -6.68 11.77
N PHE A 92 0.29 -5.72 10.90
CA PHE A 92 -1.10 -5.32 10.66
C PHE A 92 -2.01 -6.51 10.33
N CYS A 93 -1.52 -7.51 9.60
CA CYS A 93 -2.29 -8.72 9.26
C CYS A 93 -2.70 -9.57 10.48
N HIS A 94 -1.98 -9.46 11.59
CA HIS A 94 -2.26 -10.17 12.85
C HIS A 94 -2.92 -9.28 13.89
N ASN A 95 -3.08 -7.99 13.59
CA ASN A 95 -3.64 -7.00 14.48
C ASN A 95 -4.89 -6.40 13.83
N ALA A 96 -6.02 -7.06 14.07
CA ALA A 96 -7.27 -6.69 13.43
C ALA A 96 -7.69 -5.27 13.79
N LEU A 97 -7.88 -4.43 12.76
CA LEU A 97 -8.44 -3.11 12.92
C LEU A 97 -9.88 -3.22 13.48
N PRO A 98 -10.22 -2.54 14.60
CA PRO A 98 -11.56 -2.56 15.16
C PRO A 98 -12.62 -2.14 14.14
N GLU A 99 -13.77 -2.80 14.18
CA GLU A 99 -14.85 -2.60 13.20
C GLU A 99 -15.38 -1.16 13.23
N GLU A 100 -15.47 -0.57 14.42
CA GLU A 100 -16.04 0.75 14.65
C GLU A 100 -15.20 1.88 14.02
N ILE A 101 -13.91 1.64 13.83
CA ILE A 101 -12.95 2.63 13.30
C ILE A 101 -12.46 2.28 11.90
N ARG A 102 -12.91 1.15 11.35
CA ARG A 102 -12.46 0.59 10.07
C ARG A 102 -12.62 1.55 8.90
N HIS A 103 -13.77 2.20 8.82
CA HIS A 103 -14.11 3.07 7.69
C HIS A 103 -13.54 4.49 7.82
N LEU A 104 -12.92 4.80 8.97
CA LEU A 104 -12.33 6.10 9.21
C LEU A 104 -10.94 6.20 8.55
N GLY A 105 -10.56 7.44 8.23
CA GLY A 105 -9.24 7.85 7.73
C GLY A 105 -8.94 9.30 8.13
N GLY A 106 -7.68 9.71 8.03
CA GLY A 106 -7.26 11.11 8.08
C GLY A 106 -6.40 11.56 9.27
N TYR A 107 -5.96 12.83 9.28
CA TYR A 107 -4.91 13.35 10.18
C TYR A 107 -5.36 13.85 11.56
N ASN A 108 -6.65 13.93 11.84
CA ASN A 108 -7.10 14.57 13.07
C ASN A 108 -6.66 13.75 14.30
N SER A 109 -5.97 14.37 15.26
CA SER A 109 -5.53 13.72 16.50
C SER A 109 -6.68 13.19 17.35
N ASP A 110 -7.89 13.73 17.17
CA ASP A 110 -9.10 13.24 17.83
C ASP A 110 -9.77 12.09 17.05
N ASN A 111 -9.28 11.76 15.85
CA ASN A 111 -9.78 10.65 15.05
C ASN A 111 -9.39 9.31 15.70
N PRO A 112 -10.35 8.46 16.07
CA PRO A 112 -10.07 7.16 16.68
C PRO A 112 -9.17 6.26 15.82
N PHE A 113 -9.28 6.34 14.49
CA PHE A 113 -8.40 5.59 13.59
C PHE A 113 -6.96 6.10 13.64
N TYR A 114 -6.77 7.41 13.61
CA TYR A 114 -5.44 8.02 13.74
C TYR A 114 -4.78 7.61 15.07
N GLN A 115 -5.50 7.76 16.19
CA GLN A 115 -5.02 7.37 17.51
C GLN A 115 -4.71 5.88 17.61
N TRP A 116 -5.51 5.03 16.97
CA TRP A 116 -5.24 3.61 16.92
C TRP A 116 -3.94 3.34 16.17
N CYS A 117 -3.75 3.92 14.97
CA CYS A 117 -2.51 3.77 14.21
C CYS A 117 -1.27 4.20 15.00
N GLU A 118 -1.32 5.37 15.66
CA GLU A 118 -0.21 5.90 16.46
C GLU A 118 0.19 5.00 17.64
N ARG A 119 -0.74 4.19 18.17
CA ARG A 119 -0.46 3.28 19.30
C ARG A 119 0.13 1.95 18.87
N GLN A 120 0.18 1.65 17.57
CA GLN A 120 0.75 0.40 17.09
C GLN A 120 2.27 0.49 16.98
N GLU A 121 2.93 -0.66 16.93
CA GLU A 121 4.32 -0.71 16.51
C GLU A 121 4.42 -0.30 15.03
N HIS A 122 5.34 0.62 14.72
CA HIS A 122 5.57 1.09 13.36
C HIS A 122 6.84 0.48 12.79
N ILE A 123 6.83 0.23 11.48
CA ILE A 123 8.03 -0.06 10.70
C ILE A 123 8.23 1.06 9.67
N HIS A 124 9.49 1.48 9.53
CA HIS A 124 9.90 2.49 8.57
C HIS A 124 10.75 1.86 7.48
N LEU A 125 10.37 2.06 6.23
CA LEU A 125 11.13 1.61 5.06
C LEU A 125 11.74 2.82 4.34
N HIS A 126 12.96 2.64 3.86
CA HIS A 126 13.74 3.61 3.10
C HIS A 126 14.11 3.02 1.73
N PRO A 127 13.12 2.81 0.85
CA PRO A 127 13.36 2.16 -0.43
C PRO A 127 14.22 3.06 -1.33
N MET A 128 15.21 2.45 -1.95
CA MET A 128 16.16 3.08 -2.85
C MET A 128 15.75 2.91 -4.30
N THR A 129 16.43 3.61 -5.22
CA THR A 129 16.20 3.43 -6.66
C THR A 129 16.38 1.97 -7.05
N GLY A 130 15.39 1.40 -7.72
CA GLY A 130 15.35 0.00 -8.14
C GLY A 130 14.65 -0.94 -7.16
N ASP A 131 14.36 -0.50 -5.94
CA ASP A 131 13.59 -1.30 -4.98
C ASP A 131 12.12 -1.35 -5.38
N ALA A 132 11.44 -2.41 -4.91
CA ALA A 132 10.00 -2.55 -4.98
C ALA A 132 9.45 -2.86 -3.59
N VAL A 133 8.38 -2.17 -3.21
CA VAL A 133 7.59 -2.48 -2.01
C VAL A 133 6.28 -3.12 -2.46
N VAL A 134 5.96 -4.27 -1.86
CA VAL A 134 4.79 -5.12 -2.15
C VAL A 134 4.03 -5.39 -0.86
#